data_AF-A0A453JYQ1-F1
#
_entry.id   AF-A0A453JYQ1-F1
#
_cell.length_a   1.000
_cell.length_b   1.000
_cell.length_c   1.000
_cell.angle_alpha   90.00
_cell.angle_beta   90.00
_cell.angle_gamma   90.00
#
_symmetry.space_group_name_H-M   'P 1'
#
loop_
_entity.id
_entity.type
_entity.pdbx_description
1 polymer ?
#
loop_
_entity_poly.entity_id
_entity_poly.type
_entity_poly.pdbx_seq_one_letter_code
_entity_poly.pdbx_strand_id
1 'polypeptide(L)'
;IVAHSIIYKIALCCTVDEMYLASLINKGREAYISGTTNPTVLPSETVLTMATINGAKAVLWDNEIGSLEVGKKADLIVVNPFKWSMLPLHDSIANIVYCMRSENIESVMCNGQWIMKDQKIMNVNEEEVISSAVKRATALLARAGINLPERMNYL
;
A
#
# COMPACT_ATOMS: atom_id res chain seq x y z
N ILE A 1 -16.37 16.50 1.95
CA ILE A 1 -14.90 16.57 2.10
C ILE A 1 -14.65 16.89 3.57
N VAL A 2 -14.31 15.89 4.38
CA VAL A 2 -13.98 16.10 5.81
C VAL A 2 -12.60 16.75 5.84
N ALA A 3 -12.46 17.87 6.55
CA ALA A 3 -11.34 18.82 6.43
C ALA A 3 -9.93 18.27 6.80
N HIS A 4 -9.78 16.97 7.03
CA HIS A 4 -8.57 16.35 7.56
C HIS A 4 -8.07 15.13 6.79
N SER A 5 -8.68 14.78 5.65
CA SER A 5 -8.28 13.58 4.89
C SER A 5 -8.05 13.91 3.42
N ILE A 6 -7.03 13.29 2.82
CA ILE A 6 -6.71 13.42 1.40
C ILE A 6 -7.25 12.19 0.66
N ILE A 7 -7.98 12.41 -0.42
CA ILE A 7 -8.56 11.35 -1.24
C ILE A 7 -7.62 11.09 -2.42
N TYR A 8 -7.17 9.84 -2.55
CA TYR A 8 -6.40 9.38 -3.70
C TYR A 8 -7.18 8.28 -4.40
N LYS A 9 -7.24 8.29 -5.73
CA LYS A 9 -7.64 7.09 -6.48
C LYS A 9 -6.51 6.07 -6.39
N ILE A 10 -6.80 4.84 -6.79
CA ILE A 10 -5.88 3.73 -7.11
C ILE A 10 -5.97 2.53 -6.17
N ALA A 11 -5.68 1.37 -6.76
CA ALA A 11 -5.39 0.01 -6.26
C ALA A 11 -4.35 -0.06 -5.11
N LEU A 12 -4.33 0.94 -4.23
CA LEU A 12 -3.17 1.42 -3.50
C LEU A 12 -2.98 0.78 -2.12
N CYS A 13 -3.95 0.02 -1.61
CA CYS A 13 -3.85 -0.49 -0.24
C CYS A 13 -2.62 -1.39 -0.04
N CYS A 14 -2.26 -2.19 -1.04
CA CYS A 14 -1.15 -3.14 -0.95
C CYS A 14 0.20 -2.61 -1.44
N THR A 15 0.33 -1.32 -1.81
CA THR A 15 1.59 -0.79 -2.40
C THR A 15 2.19 0.34 -1.56
N VAL A 16 1.63 0.62 -0.39
CA VAL A 16 2.07 1.75 0.46
C VAL A 16 3.52 1.61 0.87
N ASP A 17 3.91 0.45 1.40
CA ASP A 17 5.27 0.20 1.84
C ASP A 17 6.22 -0.07 0.65
N GLU A 18 5.69 -0.55 -0.46
CA GLU A 18 6.40 -0.86 -1.70
C GLU A 18 6.89 0.40 -2.42
N MET A 19 6.16 1.53 -2.34
CA MET A 19 6.60 2.80 -2.91
C MET A 19 7.93 3.27 -2.30
N TYR A 20 8.06 3.18 -0.98
CA TYR A 20 9.30 3.50 -0.27
C TYR A 20 10.44 2.61 -0.73
N LEU A 21 10.20 1.29 -0.77
CA LEU A 21 11.18 0.30 -1.20
C LEU A 21 11.62 0.53 -2.65
N ALA A 22 10.67 0.77 -3.56
CA ALA A 22 10.93 1.04 -4.96
C ALA A 22 11.83 2.27 -5.15
N SER A 23 11.63 3.33 -4.36
CA SER A 23 12.51 4.50 -4.41
C SER A 23 13.93 4.19 -3.95
N LEU A 24 14.08 3.48 -2.82
CA LEU A 24 15.40 3.17 -2.27
C LEU A 24 16.21 2.23 -3.16
N ILE A 25 15.59 1.19 -3.71
CA ILE A 25 16.30 0.23 -4.57
C ILE A 25 16.90 0.94 -5.80
N ASN A 26 16.15 1.86 -6.41
CA ASN A 26 16.62 2.57 -7.60
C ASN A 26 17.74 3.57 -7.28
N LYS A 27 17.66 4.25 -6.13
CA LYS A 27 18.74 5.11 -5.62
C LYS A 27 20.00 4.32 -5.31
N GLY A 28 19.86 3.15 -4.68
CA GLY A 28 20.98 2.25 -4.39
C GLY A 28 21.64 1.68 -5.65
N ARG A 29 20.82 1.25 -6.62
CA ARG A 29 21.31 0.82 -7.94
C ARG A 29 22.10 1.94 -8.62
N GLU A 30 21.59 3.16 -8.59
CA GLU A 30 22.31 4.26 -9.23
C GLU A 30 23.61 4.60 -8.50
N ALA A 31 23.60 4.62 -7.17
CA ALA A 31 24.83 4.80 -6.40
C ALA A 31 25.89 3.72 -6.70
N TYR A 32 25.47 2.48 -6.96
CA TYR A 32 26.36 1.41 -7.39
C TYR A 32 26.95 1.65 -8.79
N ILE A 33 26.15 2.18 -9.73
CA ILE A 33 26.58 2.39 -11.12
C ILE A 33 27.47 3.64 -11.26
N SER A 34 27.08 4.77 -10.67
CA SER A 34 27.81 6.03 -10.81
C SER A 34 28.86 6.28 -9.72
N GLY A 35 28.88 5.47 -8.66
CA GLY A 35 29.78 5.64 -7.52
C GLY A 35 29.46 6.84 -6.63
N THR A 36 28.33 7.52 -6.87
CA THR A 36 27.88 8.68 -6.08
C THR A 36 26.40 8.58 -5.76
N THR A 37 25.97 9.07 -4.59
CA THR A 37 24.56 9.07 -4.22
C THR A 37 23.82 10.22 -4.90
N ASN A 38 22.67 9.93 -5.50
CA ASN A 38 21.78 10.95 -6.05
C ASN A 38 20.35 10.76 -5.51
N PRO A 39 19.86 11.66 -4.64
CA PRO A 39 18.53 11.54 -4.03
C PRO A 39 17.39 11.82 -5.01
N THR A 40 17.67 12.37 -6.20
CA THR A 40 16.69 12.67 -7.24
C THR A 40 16.43 11.49 -8.18
N VAL A 41 17.15 10.38 -7.99
CA VAL A 41 16.89 9.13 -8.71
C VAL A 41 15.53 8.60 -8.30
N LEU A 42 14.64 8.48 -9.30
CA LEU A 42 13.23 8.12 -9.15
C LEU A 42 12.47 9.05 -8.18
N PRO A 43 12.07 10.25 -8.64
CA PRO A 43 11.30 11.21 -7.85
C PRO A 43 9.97 10.64 -7.35
N SER A 44 9.44 11.20 -6.25
CA SER A 44 8.22 10.74 -5.60
C SER A 44 7.00 10.77 -6.53
N GLU A 45 6.88 11.78 -7.39
CA GLU A 45 5.84 11.87 -8.41
C GLU A 45 5.88 10.69 -9.37
N THR A 46 7.09 10.26 -9.75
CA THR A 46 7.28 9.11 -10.63
C THR A 46 6.89 7.83 -9.93
N VAL A 47 7.29 7.65 -8.66
CA VAL A 47 6.90 6.49 -7.85
C VAL A 47 5.38 6.43 -7.67
N LEU A 48 4.74 7.56 -7.37
CA LEU A 48 3.29 7.63 -7.27
C LEU A 48 2.64 7.29 -8.62
N THR A 49 3.17 7.79 -9.74
CA THR A 49 2.68 7.43 -11.08
C THR A 49 2.83 5.93 -11.37
N MET A 50 3.94 5.32 -10.93
CA MET A 50 4.20 3.87 -11.02
C MET A 50 3.17 3.05 -10.25
N ALA A 51 2.89 3.44 -9.01
CA ALA A 51 1.89 2.78 -8.17
C ALA A 51 0.46 2.94 -8.71
N THR A 52 0.24 3.86 -9.67
CA THR A 52 -1.08 4.30 -10.11
C THR A 52 -1.38 4.02 -11.57
N ILE A 53 -1.35 5.04 -12.42
CA ILE A 53 -1.72 4.93 -13.83
C ILE A 53 -0.77 4.03 -14.60
N ASN A 54 0.53 4.00 -14.27
CA ASN A 54 1.46 3.10 -14.94
C ASN A 54 1.24 1.64 -14.52
N GLY A 55 0.86 1.39 -13.25
CA GLY A 55 0.39 0.08 -12.80
C GLY A 55 -0.85 -0.37 -13.58
N ALA A 56 -1.84 0.51 -13.75
CA ALA A 56 -3.02 0.25 -14.55
C ALA A 56 -2.69 -0.06 -16.02
N LYS A 57 -1.76 0.69 -16.62
CA LYS A 57 -1.26 0.43 -17.99
C LYS A 57 -0.56 -0.92 -18.10
N ALA A 58 0.24 -1.31 -17.09
CA ALA A 58 0.95 -2.58 -17.08
C ALA A 58 0.00 -3.80 -17.09
N VAL A 59 -1.21 -3.64 -16.53
CA VAL A 59 -2.27 -4.67 -16.55
C VAL A 59 -3.35 -4.43 -17.61
N LEU A 60 -3.13 -3.48 -18.54
CA LEU A 60 -4.06 -3.11 -19.64
C LEU A 60 -5.44 -2.62 -19.17
N TRP A 61 -5.55 -2.04 -17.98
CA TRP A 61 -6.79 -1.51 -17.40
C TRP A 61 -6.76 0.00 -17.23
N ASP A 62 -5.88 0.71 -17.92
CA ASP A 62 -5.73 2.17 -17.82
C ASP A 62 -6.94 2.97 -18.30
N ASN A 63 -7.83 2.35 -19.08
CA ASN A 63 -9.13 2.91 -19.43
C ASN A 63 -10.17 2.83 -18.30
N GLU A 64 -9.97 1.93 -17.33
CA GLU A 64 -10.95 1.66 -16.27
C GLU A 64 -10.50 2.16 -14.89
N ILE A 65 -9.19 2.09 -14.59
CA ILE A 65 -8.62 2.38 -13.28
C ILE A 65 -7.35 3.25 -13.39
N GLY A 66 -6.75 3.59 -12.25
CA GLY A 66 -5.44 4.26 -12.22
C GLY A 66 -5.46 5.79 -12.20
N SER A 67 -6.60 6.46 -12.40
CA SER A 67 -6.71 7.94 -12.27
C SER A 67 -8.12 8.45 -11.93
N LEU A 68 -8.21 9.63 -11.30
CA LEU A 68 -9.46 10.35 -10.97
C LEU A 68 -10.07 11.06 -12.19
N GLU A 69 -10.61 10.26 -13.10
CA GLU A 69 -11.34 10.76 -14.28
C GLU A 69 -12.79 10.25 -14.28
N VAL A 70 -13.69 11.06 -14.85
CA VAL A 70 -15.09 10.67 -15.09
C VAL A 70 -15.12 9.49 -16.06
N GLY A 71 -15.94 8.48 -15.77
CA GLY A 71 -16.06 7.26 -16.59
C GLY A 71 -15.21 6.09 -16.09
N LYS A 72 -14.18 6.34 -15.27
CA LYS A 72 -13.39 5.27 -14.62
C LYS A 72 -14.05 4.73 -13.36
N LYS A 73 -13.78 3.47 -13.01
CA LYS A 73 -14.25 2.82 -11.78
C LYS A 73 -13.86 3.61 -10.53
N ALA A 74 -14.69 3.56 -9.50
CA ALA A 74 -14.44 4.28 -8.24
C ALA A 74 -13.56 3.43 -7.31
N ASP A 75 -12.26 3.39 -7.62
CA ASP A 75 -11.22 2.79 -6.78
C ASP A 75 -10.45 3.90 -6.07
N LEU A 76 -10.63 4.05 -4.76
CA LEU A 76 -9.99 5.13 -4.00
C LEU A 76 -9.65 4.73 -2.58
N ILE A 77 -8.69 5.44 -2.02
CA ILE A 77 -8.35 5.43 -0.61
C ILE A 77 -8.52 6.83 -0.01
N VAL A 78 -8.86 6.85 1.27
CA VAL A 78 -8.89 8.07 2.08
C VAL A 78 -7.72 7.96 3.06
N VAL A 79 -6.83 8.94 3.02
CA VAL A 79 -5.60 8.96 3.83
C VAL A 79 -5.72 10.05 4.88
N ASN A 80 -5.38 9.71 6.12
CA ASN A 80 -5.18 10.64 7.21
C ASN A 80 -3.68 10.98 7.35
N PRO A 81 -3.25 12.18 6.91
CA PRO A 81 -1.85 12.61 6.97
C PRO A 81 -1.43 13.10 8.36
N PHE A 82 -2.34 13.23 9.32
CA PHE A 82 -2.08 13.79 10.65
C PHE A 82 -1.67 12.74 11.68
N LYS A 83 -1.32 11.53 11.26
CA LYS A 83 -0.68 10.54 12.13
C LYS A 83 0.83 10.76 12.17
N TRP A 84 1.45 10.34 13.28
CA TRP A 84 2.87 10.51 13.57
C TRP A 84 3.81 10.06 12.45
N SER A 85 3.44 9.04 11.68
CA SER A 85 4.21 8.50 10.57
C SER A 85 4.42 9.50 9.42
N MET A 86 3.47 10.41 9.19
CA MET A 86 3.46 11.34 8.06
C MET A 86 3.74 12.79 8.46
N LEU A 87 3.90 13.08 9.75
CA LEU A 87 4.19 14.44 10.22
C LEU A 87 5.70 14.63 10.42
N PRO A 88 6.25 15.81 10.06
CA PRO A 88 5.59 16.96 9.45
C PRO A 88 5.25 16.77 7.95
N LEU A 89 4.16 17.40 7.49
CA LEU A 89 3.70 17.35 6.10
C LEU A 89 4.33 18.50 5.29
N HIS A 90 5.54 18.30 4.76
CA HIS A 90 6.24 19.29 3.94
C HIS A 90 5.82 19.25 2.47
N ASP A 91 5.71 18.04 1.92
CA ASP A 91 5.30 17.78 0.55
C ASP A 91 4.37 16.56 0.58
N SER A 92 3.11 16.74 0.17
CA SER A 92 2.13 15.67 0.24
C SER A 92 2.52 14.46 -0.60
N ILE A 93 3.09 14.64 -1.78
CA ILE A 93 3.49 13.54 -2.68
C ILE A 93 4.69 12.82 -2.10
N ALA A 94 5.70 13.55 -1.63
CA ALA A 94 6.85 12.96 -0.97
C ALA A 94 6.45 12.18 0.29
N ASN A 95 5.58 12.76 1.12
CA ASN A 95 5.10 12.11 2.33
C ASN A 95 4.28 10.84 2.04
N ILE A 96 3.50 10.79 0.95
CA ILE A 96 2.84 9.55 0.51
C ILE A 96 3.87 8.45 0.19
N VAL A 97 4.91 8.80 -0.56
CA VAL A 97 5.88 7.82 -1.07
C VAL A 97 6.85 7.36 0.00
N TYR A 98 7.28 8.27 0.87
CA TYR A 98 8.37 8.01 1.81
C TYR A 98 7.93 7.75 3.24
N CYS A 99 6.76 8.25 3.65
CA CYS A 99 6.38 8.32 5.06
C CYS A 99 5.04 7.62 5.37
N MET A 100 4.17 7.47 4.38
CA MET A 100 2.86 6.83 4.56
C MET A 100 3.04 5.37 4.97
N ARG A 101 2.20 4.94 5.90
CA ARG A 101 2.04 3.56 6.32
C ARG A 101 0.61 3.12 6.10
N SER A 102 0.37 1.81 6.09
CA SER A 102 -0.98 1.24 5.99
C SER A 102 -1.94 1.78 7.06
N GLU A 103 -1.41 2.12 8.24
CA GLU A 103 -2.17 2.76 9.32
C GLU A 103 -2.72 4.14 8.96
N ASN A 104 -2.13 4.86 8.00
CA ASN A 104 -2.64 6.16 7.54
C ASN A 104 -3.91 6.02 6.71
N ILE A 105 -4.22 4.82 6.19
CA ILE A 105 -5.42 4.59 5.40
C ILE A 105 -6.63 4.54 6.33
N GLU A 106 -7.58 5.45 6.10
CA GLU A 106 -8.82 5.56 6.85
C GLU A 106 -9.95 4.75 6.20
N SER A 107 -10.08 4.83 4.88
CA SER A 107 -11.14 4.15 4.13
C SER A 107 -10.63 3.69 2.77
N VAL A 108 -11.19 2.60 2.26
CA VAL A 108 -10.88 2.00 0.96
C VAL A 108 -12.18 1.67 0.25
N MET A 109 -12.30 2.15 -0.98
CA MET A 109 -13.40 1.86 -1.89
C MET A 109 -12.86 1.14 -3.13
N CYS A 110 -13.55 0.08 -3.54
CA CYS A 110 -13.27 -0.66 -4.77
C CYS A 110 -14.57 -0.75 -5.57
N ASN A 111 -14.52 -0.31 -6.83
CA ASN A 111 -15.64 -0.28 -7.75
C ASN A 111 -16.91 0.36 -7.15
N GLY A 112 -16.74 1.46 -6.40
CA GLY A 112 -17.86 2.16 -5.74
C GLY A 112 -18.37 1.54 -4.45
N GLN A 113 -17.81 0.40 -4.02
CA GLN A 113 -18.18 -0.29 -2.78
C GLN A 113 -17.12 -0.08 -1.71
N TRP A 114 -17.55 0.28 -0.49
CA TRP A 114 -16.64 0.40 0.65
C TRP A 114 -16.18 -0.97 1.12
N ILE A 115 -14.87 -1.21 1.03
CA ILE A 115 -14.21 -2.42 1.55
C ILE A 115 -13.79 -2.19 3.00
N MET A 116 -13.27 -1.00 3.28
CA MET A 116 -12.96 -0.51 4.62
C MET A 116 -13.51 0.91 4.75
N LYS A 117 -14.12 1.23 5.89
CA LYS A 117 -14.59 2.57 6.19
C LYS A 117 -14.33 2.91 7.64
N ASP A 118 -13.77 4.09 7.90
CA ASP A 118 -13.43 4.56 9.26
C ASP A 118 -12.57 3.52 10.02
N GLN A 119 -11.57 2.93 9.34
CA GLN A 119 -10.69 1.84 9.80
C GLN A 119 -11.41 0.54 10.20
N LYS A 120 -12.66 0.33 9.76
CA LYS A 120 -13.40 -0.92 9.96
C LYS A 120 -13.58 -1.64 8.65
N ILE A 121 -13.20 -2.92 8.61
CA ILE A 121 -13.41 -3.78 7.45
C ILE A 121 -14.90 -4.11 7.36
N MET A 122 -15.49 -3.91 6.18
CA MET A 122 -16.96 -3.94 6.02
C MET A 122 -17.50 -5.30 5.55
N ASN A 123 -16.65 -6.14 4.97
CA ASN A 123 -17.07 -7.27 4.15
C ASN A 123 -16.57 -8.64 4.62
N VAL A 124 -15.76 -8.70 5.68
CA VAL A 124 -15.26 -9.96 6.25
C VAL A 124 -15.31 -9.92 7.78
N ASN A 125 -15.46 -11.08 8.41
CA ASN A 125 -15.27 -11.26 9.84
C ASN A 125 -13.78 -11.52 10.12
N GLU A 126 -13.13 -10.58 10.79
CA GLU A 126 -11.69 -10.66 11.08
C GLU A 126 -11.31 -11.90 11.91
N GLU A 127 -12.10 -12.24 12.94
CA GLU A 127 -11.84 -13.39 13.80
C GLU A 127 -11.93 -14.72 13.02
N GLU A 128 -12.92 -14.83 12.14
CA GLU A 128 -13.09 -16.00 11.28
C GLU A 128 -11.92 -16.15 10.30
N VAL A 129 -11.48 -15.04 9.69
CA VAL A 129 -10.34 -15.02 8.76
C VAL A 129 -9.05 -15.45 9.48
N ILE A 130 -8.78 -14.90 10.67
CA ILE A 130 -7.59 -15.25 11.47
C ILE A 130 -7.63 -16.74 11.86
N SER A 131 -8.76 -17.22 12.37
CA SER A 131 -8.94 -18.63 12.74
C SER A 131 -8.74 -19.58 11.55
N SER A 132 -9.30 -19.23 10.39
CA SER A 132 -9.12 -19.96 9.13
C SER A 132 -7.66 -19.96 8.67
N ALA A 133 -6.96 -18.83 8.77
CA ALA A 133 -5.55 -18.71 8.41
C ALA A 133 -4.66 -19.61 9.27
N VAL A 134 -4.84 -19.58 10.60
CA VAL A 134 -4.10 -20.45 11.54
C VAL A 134 -4.33 -21.93 11.20
N LYS A 135 -5.60 -22.33 11.06
CA LYS A 135 -5.96 -23.72 10.73
C LYS A 135 -5.32 -24.20 9.41
N ARG A 136 -5.33 -23.34 8.38
CA ARG A 136 -4.75 -23.65 7.07
C ARG A 136 -3.22 -23.70 7.11
N ALA A 137 -2.57 -22.82 7.87
CA ALA A 137 -1.12 -22.84 8.06
C ALA A 137 -0.67 -24.14 8.72
N THR A 138 -1.35 -24.58 9.79
CA THR A 138 -1.05 -25.86 10.46
C THR A 138 -1.23 -27.05 9.52
N ALA A 139 -2.32 -27.08 8.75
CA ALA A 139 -2.56 -28.14 7.77
C ALA A 139 -1.50 -28.14 6.64
N LEU A 140 -1.02 -26.96 6.24
CA LEU A 140 0.03 -26.82 5.23
C LEU A 140 1.36 -27.41 5.73
N LEU A 141 1.76 -27.09 6.96
CA LEU A 141 2.97 -27.63 7.59
C LEU A 141 2.93 -29.16 7.68
N ALA A 142 1.78 -29.71 8.10
CA ALA A 142 1.58 -31.16 8.18
C ALA A 142 1.71 -31.84 6.81
N ARG A 143 1.10 -31.28 5.76
CA ARG A 143 1.23 -31.82 4.39
C ARG A 143 2.63 -31.71 3.82
N ALA A 144 3.37 -30.68 4.22
CA ALA A 144 4.75 -30.46 3.78
C ALA A 144 5.78 -31.28 4.59
N GLY A 145 5.36 -31.95 5.67
CA GLY A 145 6.28 -32.65 6.59
C GLY A 145 7.26 -31.73 7.31
N ILE A 146 6.91 -30.44 7.45
CA ILE A 146 7.79 -29.43 8.06
C ILE A 146 7.54 -29.38 9.57
N ASN A 147 8.57 -29.74 10.33
CA ASN A 147 8.61 -29.53 11.77
C ASN A 147 9.38 -28.23 12.06
N LEU A 148 8.67 -27.23 12.59
CA LEU A 148 9.30 -25.99 13.01
C LEU A 148 10.05 -26.21 14.33
N PRO A 149 11.27 -25.67 14.47
CA PRO A 149 11.96 -25.67 15.75
C PRO A 149 11.21 -24.77 16.74
N GLU A 150 11.13 -25.18 18.02
CA GLU A 150 10.66 -24.28 19.07
C GLU A 150 11.65 -23.11 19.21
N ARG A 151 11.19 -21.91 18.85
CA ARG A 151 11.96 -20.67 18.93
C ARG A 151 11.07 -19.59 19.52
N MET A 152 11.51 -19.04 20.65
CA MET A 152 10.75 -18.11 21.50
C MET A 152 9.36 -18.64 21.88
N ASN A 153 9.29 -19.26 23.07
CA ASN A 153 8.02 -19.68 23.66
C ASN A 153 7.26 -18.44 24.14
N TYR A 154 6.32 -17.99 23.33
CA TYR A 154 5.32 -17.00 23.72
C TYR A 154 4.07 -17.75 24.18
N LEU A 155 4.11 -18.15 25.46
CA LEU A 155 2.94 -18.47 26.27
C LEU A 155 2.96 -17.55 27.49
#